data_AF-A0A2S8BP10-F1
#
_entry.id   AF-A0A2S8BP10-F1
#
_cell.length_a   1.000
_cell.length_b   1.000
_cell.length_c   1.000
_cell.angle_alpha   90.00
_cell.angle_beta   90.00
_cell.angle_gamma   90.00
#
_symmetry.space_group_name_H-M   'P 1'
#
loop_
_entity.id
_entity.type
_entity.pdbx_description
1 polymer ?
#
loop_
_entity_poly.entity_id
_entity_poly.type
_entity_poly.pdbx_seq_one_letter_code
_entity_poly.pdbx_strand_id
1 'polypeptide(L)'
;MTDKSYQPTIAGLRAFVAVAEKHHFSGAATSLGVSQSTLSQALSALESGLGVQLVERSTRRVFLTTEGRQLLPRAQAVIEAVTAFTAAAAAPPIRCRAACGWV
;
A
#
# COMPACT_ATOMS: atom_id res chain seq x y z
N MET A 1 3.13 -4.93 -23.12
CA MET A 1 3.60 -3.55 -23.37
C MET A 1 3.26 -2.73 -22.13
N THR A 2 4.23 -2.54 -21.24
CA THR A 2 4.04 -1.80 -19.98
C THR A 2 3.81 -0.33 -20.30
N ASP A 3 2.63 0.18 -19.99
CA ASP A 3 2.33 1.61 -20.10
C ASP A 3 3.12 2.32 -19.00
N LYS A 4 4.21 3.01 -19.37
CA LYS A 4 5.06 3.77 -18.43
C LYS A 4 4.29 4.89 -17.71
N SER A 5 3.04 5.15 -18.07
CA SER A 5 2.17 6.17 -17.49
C SER A 5 1.24 5.59 -16.42
N TYR A 6 1.25 4.28 -16.15
CA TYR A 6 0.40 3.71 -15.12
C TYR A 6 0.83 4.18 -13.73
N GLN A 7 -0.05 4.92 -13.06
CA GLN A 7 0.14 5.35 -11.68
C GLN A 7 -0.60 4.39 -10.74
N PRO A 8 0.12 3.67 -9.86
CA PRO A 8 -0.52 2.76 -8.92
C PRO A 8 -1.31 3.55 -7.88
N THR A 9 -2.53 3.08 -7.58
CA THR A 9 -3.34 3.66 -6.52
C THR A 9 -2.81 3.24 -5.15
N ILE A 10 -2.97 4.11 -4.14
CA ILE A 10 -2.61 3.79 -2.74
C ILE A 10 -3.37 2.56 -2.25
N ALA A 11 -4.62 2.38 -2.68
CA ALA A 11 -5.43 1.20 -2.37
C ALA A 11 -4.82 -0.09 -2.93
N GLY A 12 -4.33 -0.08 -4.18
CA GLY A 12 -3.64 -1.21 -4.78
C GLY A 12 -2.34 -1.57 -4.04
N LEU A 13 -1.54 -0.56 -3.69
CA LEU A 13 -0.32 -0.77 -2.89
C LEU A 13 -0.63 -1.35 -1.50
N ARG A 14 -1.64 -0.84 -0.81
CA ARG A 14 -2.10 -1.38 0.48
C ARG A 14 -2.59 -2.82 0.35
N ALA A 15 -3.35 -3.14 -0.69
CA ALA A 15 -3.80 -4.50 -0.97
C ALA A 15 -2.61 -5.45 -1.15
N PHE A 16 -1.60 -5.04 -1.92
CA PHE A 16 -0.39 -5.83 -2.13
C PHE A 16 0.39 -6.07 -0.83
N VAL A 17 0.66 -5.02 -0.05
CA VAL A 17 1.38 -5.14 1.23
C VAL A 17 0.61 -6.01 2.23
N ALA A 18 -0.70 -5.83 2.34
CA ALA A 18 -1.52 -6.65 3.23
C ALA A 18 -1.50 -8.14 2.85
N VAL A 19 -1.52 -8.46 1.54
CA VAL A 19 -1.41 -9.83 1.05
C VAL A 19 -0.02 -10.41 1.30
N ALA A 20 1.02 -9.60 1.11
CA ALA A 20 2.40 -9.98 1.40
C ALA A 20 2.61 -10.35 2.87
N GLU A 21 1.98 -9.62 3.80
CA GLU A 21 2.08 -9.88 5.24
C GLU A 21 1.23 -11.07 5.70
N LYS A 22 0.01 -11.21 5.18
CA LYS A 22 -0.93 -12.22 5.66
C LYS A 22 -0.83 -13.56 4.95
N HIS A 23 -0.22 -13.62 3.76
CA HIS A 23 -0.18 -14.81 2.90
C HIS A 23 -1.55 -15.44 2.60
N HIS A 24 -2.63 -14.69 2.84
CA HIS A 24 -4.03 -15.10 2.71
C HIS A 24 -4.90 -13.90 2.31
N PHE A 25 -5.68 -14.05 1.24
CA PHE A 25 -6.57 -12.99 0.74
C PHE A 25 -7.64 -12.59 1.77
N SER A 26 -8.27 -13.56 2.44
CA SER A 26 -9.29 -13.27 3.44
C SER A 26 -8.74 -12.50 4.64
N GLY A 27 -7.58 -12.92 5.18
CA GLY A 27 -6.92 -12.24 6.29
C GLY A 27 -6.46 -10.82 5.92
N ALA A 28 -5.96 -10.62 4.70
CA ALA A 28 -5.60 -9.31 4.19
C ALA A 28 -6.83 -8.40 4.01
N ALA A 29 -7.94 -8.94 3.50
CA ALA A 29 -9.17 -8.20 3.29
C ALA A 29 -9.78 -7.73 4.62
N THR A 30 -9.83 -8.63 5.62
CA THR A 30 -10.24 -8.29 6.99
C THR A 30 -9.34 -7.21 7.59
N SER A 31 -8.02 -7.30 7.41
CA SER A 31 -7.08 -6.30 7.94
C SER A 31 -7.27 -4.92 7.33
N LEU A 32 -7.75 -4.83 6.08
CA LEU A 32 -8.02 -3.57 5.38
C LEU A 32 -9.48 -3.11 5.49
N GLY A 33 -10.36 -3.89 6.13
CA GLY A 33 -11.78 -3.58 6.24
C GLY A 33 -12.54 -3.62 4.92
N VAL A 34 -12.07 -4.40 3.93
CA VAL A 34 -12.67 -4.52 2.60
C VAL A 34 -13.12 -5.96 2.33
N SER A 35 -13.95 -6.16 1.30
CA SER A 35 -14.26 -7.51 0.83
C SER A 35 -13.06 -8.12 0.10
N GLN A 36 -12.99 -9.46 0.09
CA GLN A 36 -11.99 -10.21 -0.65
C GLN A 36 -12.02 -9.88 -2.16
N SER A 37 -13.21 -9.67 -2.73
CA SER A 37 -13.38 -9.32 -4.14
C SER A 37 -12.78 -7.94 -4.46
N THR A 38 -12.99 -6.95 -3.59
CA THR A 38 -12.41 -5.61 -3.73
C THR A 38 -10.89 -5.66 -3.64
N LEU A 39 -10.35 -6.40 -2.66
CA LEU A 39 -8.90 -6.57 -2.53
C LEU A 39 -8.29 -7.26 -3.75
N SER A 40 -8.93 -8.34 -4.24
CA SER A 40 -8.48 -9.06 -5.43
C SER A 40 -8.49 -8.18 -6.68
N GLN A 41 -9.51 -7.33 -6.86
CA GLN A 41 -9.59 -6.41 -7.98
C GLN A 41 -8.50 -5.33 -7.90
N ALA A 42 -8.28 -4.74 -6.72
CA ALA A 42 -7.23 -3.74 -6.52
C ALA A 42 -5.83 -4.30 -6.81
N LEU A 43 -5.55 -5.53 -6.37
CA LEU A 43 -4.29 -6.21 -6.66
C LEU A 43 -4.15 -6.55 -8.15
N SER A 44 -5.19 -7.10 -8.77
CA SER A 44 -5.18 -7.44 -10.20
C SER A 44 -4.97 -6.21 -11.09
N ALA A 45 -5.60 -5.09 -10.75
CA ALA A 45 -5.41 -3.82 -11.44
C ALA A 45 -3.98 -3.31 -11.31
N LEU A 46 -3.38 -3.44 -10.12
CA LEU A 46 -1.97 -3.09 -9.87
C LEU A 46 -1.04 -3.96 -10.72
N GLU A 47 -1.22 -5.28 -10.71
CA GLU A 47 -0.41 -6.23 -11.49
C GLU A 47 -0.54 -5.96 -13.00
N SER A 48 -1.77 -5.74 -13.48
CA SER A 48 -2.05 -5.45 -14.89
C SER A 48 -1.43 -4.13 -15.34
N GLY A 49 -1.54 -3.09 -14.52
CA GLY A 49 -0.99 -1.77 -14.84
C GLY A 49 0.54 -1.74 -14.82
N LEU A 50 1.17 -2.48 -13.90
CA LEU A 50 2.63 -2.63 -13.87
C LEU A 50 3.14 -3.63 -14.93
N GLY A 51 2.26 -4.50 -15.45
CA GLY A 51 2.64 -5.58 -16.35
C GLY A 51 3.52 -6.64 -15.67
N VAL A 52 3.47 -6.75 -14.34
CA VAL A 52 4.22 -7.73 -13.55
C VAL A 52 3.28 -8.47 -12.61
N GLN A 53 3.51 -9.77 -12.47
CA GLN A 53 2.84 -10.56 -11.47
C GLN A 53 3.58 -10.41 -10.14
N LEU A 54 2.89 -9.92 -9.11
CA LEU A 54 3.47 -9.68 -7.79
C LEU A 54 3.21 -10.86 -6.85
N VAL A 55 2.13 -11.60 -7.12
CA VAL A 55 1.63 -12.65 -6.25
C VAL A 55 1.24 -13.88 -7.07
N GLU A 56 1.59 -15.05 -6.57
CA GLU A 56 1.19 -16.34 -7.13
C GLU A 56 0.09 -16.96 -6.27
N ARG A 57 -1.00 -17.36 -6.94
CA ARG A 57 -2.15 -18.00 -6.29
C ARG A 57 -1.98 -19.51 -6.32
N SER A 58 -1.80 -20.11 -5.15
CA SER A 58 -2.04 -21.55 -4.96
C SER A 58 -3.40 -21.74 -4.28
N THR A 59 -4.03 -22.91 -4.47
CA THR A 59 -5.37 -23.23 -3.94
C THR A 59 -5.51 -23.12 -2.42
N ARG A 60 -4.39 -23.09 -1.68
CA ARG A 60 -4.38 -22.99 -0.21
C ARG A 60 -3.49 -21.89 0.37
N ARG A 61 -2.58 -21.33 -0.44
CA ARG A 61 -1.57 -20.37 0.03
C ARG A 61 -1.26 -19.33 -1.03
N VAL A 62 -0.85 -18.16 -0.55
CA VAL A 62 -0.45 -17.04 -1.39
C VAL A 62 1.06 -16.85 -1.24
N PHE A 63 1.76 -16.85 -2.38
CA PHE A 63 3.20 -16.66 -2.43
C PHE A 63 3.56 -15.38 -3.17
N LEU A 64 4.62 -14.71 -2.73
CA LEU A 64 5.16 -13.59 -3.49
C LEU A 64 6.03 -14.12 -4.63
N THR A 65 5.93 -13.49 -5.79
CA THR A 65 6.88 -13.70 -6.89
C THR A 65 8.23 -13.06 -6.54
N THR A 66 9.24 -13.26 -7.38
CA THR A 66 10.57 -12.63 -7.18
C THR A 66 10.46 -11.11 -7.29
N GLU A 67 9.66 -10.65 -8.23
CA GLU A 67 9.31 -9.27 -8.51
C GLU A 67 8.53 -8.69 -7.33
N GLY A 68 7.55 -9.43 -6.81
CA GLY A 68 6.81 -9.07 -5.61
C GLY A 68 7.73 -8.85 -4.41
N ARG A 69 8.69 -9.76 -4.16
CA ARG A 69 9.68 -9.60 -3.07
C ARG A 69 10.54 -8.35 -3.25
N GLN A 70 10.95 -8.02 -4.48
CA GLN A 70 11.77 -6.84 -4.74
C GLN A 70 10.98 -5.52 -4.65
N LEU A 71 9.69 -5.55 -4.96
CA LEU A 71 8.82 -4.37 -4.95
C LEU A 71 8.16 -4.12 -3.60
N LEU A 72 8.04 -5.13 -2.74
CA LEU A 72 7.48 -5.02 -1.39
C LEU A 72 8.06 -3.87 -0.55
N PRO A 73 9.39 -3.75 -0.36
CA PRO A 73 9.94 -2.65 0.44
C PRO A 73 9.65 -1.27 -0.16
N ARG A 74 9.54 -1.17 -1.49
CA ARG A 74 9.17 0.09 -2.17
C ARG A 74 7.71 0.45 -1.94
N ALA A 75 6.81 -0.52 -2.01
CA ALA A 75 5.40 -0.31 -1.72
C ALA A 75 5.18 0.11 -0.25
N GLN A 76 5.90 -0.52 0.68
CA GLN A 76 5.87 -0.16 2.11
C GLN A 76 6.31 1.28 2.33
N ALA A 77 7.43 1.71 1.74
CA ALA A 77 7.92 3.09 1.87
C ALA A 77 6.91 4.13 1.35
N VAL A 78 6.20 3.83 0.26
CA VAL A 78 5.16 4.73 -0.26
C VAL A 78 3.97 4.83 0.71
N ILE A 79 3.52 3.70 1.27
CA ILE A 79 2.42 3.69 2.24
C ILE A 79 2.82 4.45 3.51
N GLU A 80 4.06 4.28 3.97
CA GLU A 80 4.62 5.00 5.11
C GLU A 80 4.65 6.51 4.84
N ALA A 81 5.13 6.93 3.67
CA ALA A 81 5.14 8.35 3.28
C ALA A 81 3.73 8.94 3.21
N VAL A 82 2.76 8.21 2.66
CA VAL A 82 1.35 8.63 2.65
C VAL A 82 0.81 8.76 4.08
N THR A 83 1.15 7.82 4.95
CA THR A 83 0.71 7.83 6.36
C THR A 83 1.32 9.02 7.09
N ALA A 84 2.61 9.27 6.92
CA ALA A 84 3.32 10.43 7.46
C ALA A 84 2.71 11.76 6.95
N PHE A 85 2.38 11.84 5.66
CA PHE A 85 1.70 13.00 5.08
C PHE A 85 0.35 13.27 5.75
N THR A 86 -0.47 12.23 5.92
CA THR A 86 -1.76 12.39 6.61
C THR A 86 -1.62 12.75 8.08
N ALA A 87 -0.61 12.20 8.76
CA ALA A 87 -0.32 12.51 10.16
C ALA A 87 0.15 13.97 10.33
N ALA A 88 1.00 14.45 9.43
CA ALA A 88 1.47 15.83 9.42
C ALA A 88 0.32 16.83 9.18
N ALA A 89 -0.65 16.48 8.34
CA ALA A 89 -1.85 17.29 8.12
C ALA A 89 -2.81 17.30 9.33
N ALA A 90 -2.85 16.21 10.10
CA ALA A 90 -3.71 16.07 11.28
C ALA A 90 -3.11 16.72 12.54
N ALA A 91 -1.80 16.95 12.58
CA ALA A 91 -1.17 17.64 13.70
C ALA A 91 -1.60 19.13 13.71
N PRO A 92 -2.24 19.64 14.77
CA PRO A 92 -2.46 21.08 14.89
C PRO A 92 -1.10 21.77 14.83
N PRO A 93 -1.00 22.98 14.23
CA PRO A 93 0.25 23.70 14.16
C PRO A 93 0.80 23.78 15.58
N ILE A 94 2.00 23.23 15.79
CA ILE A 94 2.69 23.28 17.07
C ILE A 94 2.73 24.77 17.40
N ARG A 95 1.91 25.20 18.36
CA ARG A 95 1.93 26.56 18.83
C ARG A 95 3.24 26.66 19.61
N CYS A 96 4.33 26.91 18.89
CA CYS A 96 5.58 27.34 19.47
C CYS A 96 5.23 28.63 20.21
N ARG A 97 4.97 28.51 21.51
CA ARG A 97 4.98 29.62 22.44
C ARG A 97 6.44 30.04 22.59
N ALA A 98 7.04 30.50 21.49
CA ALA A 98 8.23 31.30 21.56
C ALA A 98 7.78 32.56 22.31
N ALA A 99 8.32 32.72 23.50
CA ALA A 99 8.37 33.98 24.20
C ALA A 99 9.06 34.99 23.27
N CYS A 100 8.32 35.59 22.35
CA CYS A 100 8.65 36.89 21.82
C CYS A 100 8.05 37.89 22.80
N GLY A 101 8.88 38.35 23.72
CA GLY A 101 8.65 39.62 24.38
C GLY A 101 8.45 40.67 23.30
N TRP A 102 7.22 41.14 23.16
CA TRP A 102 6.95 42.46 22.61
C TRP A 102 7.30 43.44 23.74
N VAL A 103 8.56 43.86 23.76
CA VAL A 103 8.95 45.15 24.32
C VAL A 103 9.00 46.15 23.18
#